data_AF-A0A140PSH0-F1
#
_entry.id   AF-A0A140PSH0-F1
#
_cell.length_a   1.000
_cell.length_b   1.000
_cell.length_c   1.000
_cell.angle_alpha   90.00
_cell.angle_beta   90.00
_cell.angle_gamma   90.00
#
_symmetry.space_group_name_H-M   'P 1'
#
loop_
_entity.id
_entity.type
_entity.pdbx_description
1 polymer ?
#
loop_
_entity_poly.entity_id
_entity_poly.type
_entity_poly.pdbx_seq_one_letter_code
_entity_poly.pdbx_strand_id
1 'polypeptide(L)'
;MSDWALGGLVLAMFIAGFNIGQDLKYKKWIFRKKRTYKYYISGMYSMAGTIMFAGWTSEFNSEITSEELKKIKEKEEKKMKDKYKTSDATFGIIYIKKLKD
;
A
#
# COMPACT_ATOMS: atom_id res chain seq x y z
N MET A 1 4.93 19.99 -54.50
CA MET A 1 5.38 19.67 -53.13
C MET A 1 6.36 18.52 -53.25
N SER A 2 7.64 18.73 -52.95
CA SER A 2 8.69 17.72 -53.18
C SER A 2 8.52 16.51 -52.25
N ASP A 3 8.78 15.31 -52.77
CA ASP A 3 8.80 14.03 -52.04
C ASP A 3 9.60 14.08 -50.72
N TRP A 4 10.54 15.01 -50.61
CA TRP A 4 11.33 15.29 -49.41
C TRP A 4 10.51 15.82 -48.23
N ALA A 5 9.48 16.63 -48.49
CA ALA A 5 8.58 17.12 -47.44
C ALA A 5 7.67 16.00 -46.92
N LEU A 6 7.26 15.09 -47.80
CA LEU A 6 6.46 13.92 -47.44
C LEU A 6 7.29 12.92 -46.62
N GLY A 7 8.54 12.66 -47.02
CA GLY A 7 9.47 11.81 -46.28
C GLY A 7 9.83 12.36 -44.90
N GLY A 8 10.05 13.67 -44.80
CA GLY A 8 10.30 14.35 -43.52
C GLY A 8 9.11 14.27 -42.56
N LEU A 9 7.88 14.39 -43.07
CA LEU A 9 6.65 14.27 -42.27
C LEU A 9 6.48 12.85 -41.71
N VAL A 10 6.74 11.82 -42.51
CA VAL A 10 6.64 10.41 -42.10
C VAL A 10 7.66 10.08 -41.01
N LEU A 11 8.91 10.54 -41.14
CA LEU A 11 9.95 10.32 -40.14
C LEU A 11 9.62 11.02 -38.82
N ALA A 12 9.10 12.25 -38.88
CA ALA A 12 8.67 12.99 -37.70
C ALA A 12 7.52 12.29 -36.95
N MET A 13 6.51 11.78 -37.67
CA MET A 13 5.43 10.99 -37.08
C MET A 13 5.94 9.69 -36.44
N PHE A 14 6.95 9.05 -37.04
CA PHE A 14 7.55 7.83 -36.50
C PHE A 14 8.29 8.08 -35.19
N ILE A 15 9.11 9.14 -35.13
CA ILE A 15 9.87 9.52 -33.91
C ILE A 15 8.90 9.96 -32.79
N ALA A 16 7.88 10.75 -33.12
CA ALA A 16 6.86 11.17 -32.17
C ALA A 16 6.07 9.97 -31.60
N GLY A 17 5.64 9.05 -32.47
CA GLY A 17 4.96 7.82 -32.08
C GLY A 17 5.85 6.90 -31.22
N PHE A 18 7.15 6.82 -31.52
CA PHE A 18 8.11 6.02 -30.76
C PHE A 18 8.33 6.58 -29.34
N ASN A 19 8.50 7.89 -29.19
CA ASN A 19 8.62 8.54 -27.87
C ASN A 19 7.35 8.39 -27.03
N ILE A 20 6.17 8.57 -27.63
CA ILE A 20 4.88 8.38 -26.95
C ILE A 20 4.72 6.92 -26.54
N GLY A 21 5.09 5.96 -27.40
CA GLY A 21 5.04 4.53 -27.11
C GLY A 21 5.97 4.10 -25.96
N GLN A 22 7.15 4.69 -25.85
CA GLN A 22 8.07 4.47 -24.73
C GLN A 22 7.54 5.09 -23.43
N ASP A 23 7.02 6.33 -23.45
CA ASP A 23 6.43 6.98 -22.27
C ASP A 23 5.21 6.21 -21.75
N LEU A 24 4.36 5.71 -22.65
CA LEU A 24 3.20 4.87 -22.29
C LEU A 24 3.62 3.52 -21.72
N LYS A 25 4.70 2.89 -22.24
CA LYS A 25 5.26 1.66 -21.67
C LYS A 25 5.85 1.91 -20.29
N TYR A 26 6.58 3.01 -20.10
CA TYR A 26 7.18 3.39 -18.83
C TYR A 26 6.12 3.70 -17.77
N LYS A 27 5.12 4.52 -18.10
CA LYS A 27 3.95 4.77 -17.24
C LYS A 27 3.19 3.48 -16.94
N LYS A 28 2.86 2.66 -17.94
CA LYS A 28 2.22 1.35 -17.69
C LYS A 28 3.06 0.47 -16.77
N TRP A 29 4.39 0.47 -16.87
CA TRP A 29 5.26 -0.32 -16.01
C TRP A 29 5.27 0.17 -14.56
N ILE A 30 5.25 1.49 -14.35
CA ILE A 30 5.10 2.11 -13.02
C ILE A 30 3.73 1.78 -12.39
N PHE A 31 2.66 1.84 -13.18
CA PHE A 31 1.30 1.55 -12.70
C PHE A 31 1.03 0.06 -12.51
N ARG A 32 1.68 -0.84 -13.27
CA ARG A 32 1.43 -2.29 -13.26
C ARG A 32 2.11 -3.02 -12.10
N LYS A 33 2.82 -2.32 -11.18
CA LYS A 33 3.65 -3.01 -10.17
C LYS A 33 3.80 -2.32 -8.81
N LYS A 34 2.89 -1.45 -8.38
CA LYS A 34 2.74 -1.23 -6.92
C LYS A 34 1.90 -2.39 -6.38
N ARG A 35 2.56 -3.52 -6.09
CA ARG A 35 1.93 -4.62 -5.34
C ARG A 35 1.57 -4.08 -3.96
N THR A 36 0.31 -3.72 -3.77
CA THR A 36 -0.24 -3.41 -2.45
C THR A 36 -0.47 -4.73 -1.74
N TYR A 37 0.19 -4.92 -0.60
CA TYR A 37 -0.01 -6.11 0.21
C TYR A 37 -1.13 -5.83 1.20
N LYS A 38 -2.29 -6.44 0.98
CA LYS A 38 -3.44 -6.28 1.87
C LYS A 38 -3.45 -7.36 2.94
N TYR A 39 -3.61 -6.98 4.19
CA TYR A 39 -3.71 -7.89 5.32
C TYR A 39 -4.98 -7.64 6.11
N TYR A 40 -5.65 -8.71 6.51
CA TYR A 40 -6.59 -8.69 7.63
C TYR A 40 -5.80 -8.91 8.91
N ILE A 41 -5.95 -8.00 9.85
CA ILE A 41 -5.31 -8.04 11.17
C ILE A 41 -6.42 -8.02 12.20
N SER A 42 -6.41 -8.98 13.12
CA SER A 42 -7.24 -8.90 14.31
C SER A 42 -6.41 -9.04 15.56
N GLY A 43 -6.84 -8.31 16.58
CA GLY A 43 -6.23 -8.35 17.89
C GLY A 43 -7.25 -8.18 19.00
N MET A 44 -6.70 -8.15 20.20
CA MET A 44 -7.43 -8.09 21.44
C MET A 44 -6.86 -6.99 22.30
N TYR A 45 -7.74 -6.11 22.74
CA TYR A 45 -7.46 -5.14 23.77
C TYR A 45 -7.83 -5.74 25.12
N SER A 46 -6.95 -5.55 26.10
CA SER A 46 -7.27 -5.81 27.51
C SER A 46 -7.09 -4.52 28.29
N MET A 47 -8.15 -4.12 28.99
CA MET A 47 -8.23 -2.92 29.82
C MET A 47 -9.00 -3.23 31.10
N ALA A 48 -8.35 -3.13 32.26
CA ALA A 48 -8.98 -3.30 33.58
C ALA A 48 -9.87 -4.57 33.70
N GLY A 49 -9.41 -5.70 33.15
CA GLY A 49 -10.15 -6.97 33.13
C GLY A 49 -11.21 -7.10 32.03
N THR A 50 -11.47 -6.04 31.27
CA THR A 50 -12.35 -6.09 30.08
C THR A 50 -11.54 -6.43 28.84
N ILE A 51 -12.01 -7.44 28.11
CA ILE A 51 -11.42 -7.92 26.86
C ILE A 51 -12.29 -7.47 25.69
N MET A 52 -11.69 -6.84 24.69
CA MET A 52 -12.35 -6.45 23.45
C MET A 52 -11.59 -6.97 22.24
N PHE A 53 -12.31 -7.56 21.29
CA PHE A 53 -11.74 -8.03 20.03
C PHE A 53 -11.99 -7.00 18.93
N ALA A 54 -10.99 -6.77 18.09
CA ALA A 54 -11.13 -5.92 16.91
C ALA A 54 -10.39 -6.55 15.73
N GLY A 55 -10.98 -6.40 14.55
CA GLY A 55 -10.40 -6.79 13.27
C GLY A 55 -10.51 -5.66 12.27
N TRP A 56 -9.46 -5.45 11.48
CA TRP A 56 -9.45 -4.48 10.41
C TRP A 56 -8.55 -4.93 9.27
N THR A 57 -8.70 -4.29 8.11
CA THR A 57 -7.81 -4.51 6.98
C THR A 57 -6.82 -3.34 6.86
N SER A 58 -5.56 -3.65 6.54
CA SER A 58 -4.54 -2.64 6.28
C SER A 58 -3.78 -2.98 5.01
N GLU A 59 -3.40 -1.95 4.27
CA GLU A 59 -2.65 -2.04 3.02
C GLU A 59 -1.22 -1.56 3.25
N PHE A 60 -0.27 -2.34 2.78
CA PHE A 60 1.17 -2.10 2.94
C PHE A 60 1.84 -2.06 1.57
N ASN A 61 2.89 -1.25 1.46
CA ASN A 61 3.70 -1.18 0.23
C ASN A 61 4.64 -2.39 0.06
N SER A 62 4.79 -3.20 1.11
CA SER A 62 5.67 -4.38 1.17
C SER A 62 5.02 -5.49 2.01
N GLU A 63 5.62 -6.67 2.00
CA GLU A 63 5.23 -7.76 2.89
C GLU A 63 5.42 -7.34 4.36
N ILE A 64 4.47 -7.73 5.22
CA ILE A 64 4.44 -7.26 6.60
C ILE A 64 5.60 -7.85 7.39
N THR A 65 6.34 -6.99 8.07
CA THR A 65 7.50 -7.36 8.88
C THR A 65 7.17 -7.39 10.36
N SER A 66 7.99 -8.09 11.15
CA SER A 66 7.87 -8.10 12.62
C SER A 66 7.98 -6.70 13.24
N GLU A 67 8.75 -5.80 12.62
CA GLU A 67 8.86 -4.40 13.06
C GLU A 67 7.56 -3.62 12.84
N GLU A 68 6.91 -3.80 11.69
CA GLU A 68 5.61 -3.19 11.43
C GLU A 68 4.54 -3.71 12.39
N LEU A 69 4.57 -4.99 12.74
CA LEU A 69 3.68 -5.56 13.76
C LEU A 69 3.91 -4.94 15.14
N LYS A 70 5.16 -4.72 15.55
CA LYS A 70 5.48 -4.00 16.79
C LYS A 70 4.95 -2.57 16.77
N LYS A 71 5.15 -1.85 15.67
CA LYS A 71 4.64 -0.48 15.49
C LYS A 71 3.11 -0.43 15.55
N ILE A 72 2.42 -1.40 14.94
CA ILE A 72 0.95 -1.51 15.01
C ILE A 72 0.53 -1.73 16.46
N LYS A 73 1.20 -2.64 17.17
CA LYS A 73 0.91 -2.90 18.59
C LYS A 73 1.05 -1.63 19.43
N GLU A 74 2.20 -0.98 19.39
CA GLU A 74 2.48 0.23 20.17
C GLU A 74 1.50 1.36 19.83
N LYS A 75 1.17 1.53 18.55
CA LYS A 75 0.22 2.54 18.09
C LYS A 75 -1.20 2.29 18.63
N GLU A 76 -1.66 1.04 18.59
CA GLU A 76 -2.99 0.68 19.08
C GLU A 76 -3.08 0.73 20.61
N GLU A 77 -2.02 0.35 21.34
CA GLU A 77 -1.94 0.56 22.78
C GLU A 77 -2.01 2.05 23.11
N LYS A 78 -1.15 2.88 22.50
CA LYS A 78 -1.13 4.32 22.73
C LYS A 78 -2.49 4.97 22.45
N LYS A 79 -3.13 4.61 21.33
CA LYS A 79 -4.45 5.11 20.97
C LYS A 79 -5.51 4.79 22.02
N MET A 80 -5.51 3.59 22.59
CA MET A 80 -6.45 3.24 23.65
C MET A 80 -6.13 3.95 24.96
N LYS A 81 -4.84 4.04 25.33
CA LYS A 81 -4.40 4.79 26.51
C LYS A 81 -4.81 6.26 26.43
N ASP A 82 -4.61 6.90 25.28
CA ASP A 82 -5.00 8.28 25.04
C ASP A 82 -6.53 8.46 25.06
N LYS A 83 -7.27 7.54 24.42
CA LYS A 83 -8.74 7.61 24.33
C LYS A 83 -9.42 7.44 25.68
N TYR A 84 -8.97 6.49 26.49
CA TYR A 84 -9.60 6.16 27.77
C TYR A 84 -8.86 6.75 28.97
N LYS A 85 -7.83 7.59 28.74
CA LYS A 85 -6.98 8.20 29.77
C LYS A 85 -6.49 7.19 30.80
N THR A 86 -6.03 6.02 30.33
CA THR A 86 -5.59 4.91 31.18
C THR A 86 -4.18 4.47 30.80
N SER A 87 -3.38 4.05 31.78
CA SER A 87 -2.08 3.40 31.55
C SER A 87 -2.21 1.91 31.20
N ASP A 88 -3.34 1.30 31.57
CA ASP A 88 -3.53 -0.15 31.66
C ASP A 88 -4.22 -0.74 30.43
N ALA A 89 -4.05 -0.10 29.27
CA ALA A 89 -4.46 -0.66 27.99
C ALA A 89 -3.31 -1.43 27.35
N THR A 90 -3.56 -2.70 27.06
CA THR A 90 -2.65 -3.57 26.30
C THR A 90 -3.32 -4.07 25.04
N PHE A 91 -2.54 -4.32 24.01
CA PHE A 91 -3.03 -4.85 22.74
C PHE A 91 -2.18 -6.02 22.28
N GLY A 92 -2.84 -7.13 21.95
CA GLY A 92 -2.22 -8.31 21.38
C GLY A 92 -2.76 -8.58 19.98
N ILE A 93 -1.87 -8.84 19.02
CA ILE A 93 -2.28 -9.32 17.70
C ILE A 93 -2.55 -10.82 17.82
N ILE A 94 -3.76 -11.25 17.47
CA ILE A 94 -4.19 -12.65 17.57
C ILE A 94 -4.07 -13.34 16.21
N TYR A 95 -4.38 -12.63 15.13
CA TYR A 95 -4.43 -13.23 13.81
C TYR A 95 -4.06 -12.23 12.72
N ILE A 96 -3.26 -12.68 11.77
CA ILE A 96 -2.86 -11.93 10.59
C ILE A 96 -3.06 -12.84 9.39
N LYS A 97 -3.76 -12.34 8.37
CA LYS A 97 -3.98 -13.05 7.11
C LYS A 97 -3.69 -12.13 5.95
N LYS A 98 -2.80 -12.55 5.06
CA LYS A 98 -2.63 -11.92 3.76
C LYS A 98 -3.90 -12.14 2.93
N LEU A 99 -4.52 -11.05 2.51
CA LEU A 99 -5.63 -11.08 1.57
C LEU A 99 -5.04 -11.10 0.16
N LYS A 100 -5.56 -11.97 -0.71
CA LYS A 100 -5.25 -11.89 -2.13
C LYS A 100 -5.90 -10.62 -2.68
N ASP A 101 -5.17 -9.89 -3.51
CA ASP A 101 -5.73 -8.85 -4.36
C ASP A 101 -6.82 -9.43 -5.28
#